data_AF-A0A524LVI9-F1
#
_entry.id   AF-A0A524LVI9-F1
#
_cell.length_a   1.000
_cell.length_b   1.000
_cell.length_c   1.000
_cell.angle_alpha   90.00
_cell.angle_beta   90.00
_cell.angle_gamma   90.00
#
_symmetry.space_group_name_H-M   'P 1'
#
loop_
_entity.id
_entity.type
_entity.pdbx_description
1 polymer ?
#
loop_
_entity_poly.entity_id
_entity_poly.type
_entity_poly.pdbx_seq_one_letter_code
_entity_poly.pdbx_strand_id
1 'polypeptide(L)' 'MDNLDNAKHDHQKNKSDIVNLVKQMIALDKWGDVEYKKELQDLVRKDEDLVKEVTRIIRERNDT' A
#
# COMPACT_ATOMS: atom_id res chain seq x y z
N MET A 1 -21.53 -3.60 -2.91
CA MET A 1 -20.40 -4.34 -3.54
C MET A 1 -19.21 -3.43 -3.72
N ASP A 2 -19.46 -2.18 -4.12
CA ASP A 2 -18.46 -1.13 -4.40
C ASP A 2 -17.39 -0.87 -3.33
N ASN A 3 -17.71 -0.97 -2.03
CA ASN A 3 -16.72 -0.65 -0.98
C ASN A 3 -15.54 -1.65 -0.94
N LEU A 4 -15.80 -2.96 -1.16
CA LEU A 4 -14.73 -3.96 -1.14
C LEU A 4 -13.85 -3.87 -2.39
N ASP A 5 -14.47 -3.61 -3.55
CA ASP A 5 -13.74 -3.55 -4.82
C ASP A 5 -12.87 -2.29 -4.88
N ASN A 6 -13.35 -1.16 -4.35
CA ASN A 6 -12.56 0.06 -4.16
C ASN A 6 -11.38 -0.17 -3.19
N ALA A 7 -11.62 -0.76 -2.02
CA ALA A 7 -10.57 -1.02 -1.04
C ALA A 7 -9.47 -1.96 -1.58
N LYS A 8 -9.86 -2.98 -2.35
CA LYS A 8 -8.91 -3.87 -3.05
C LYS A 8 -8.13 -3.13 -4.14
N HIS A 9 -8.80 -2.26 -4.90
CA HIS A 9 -8.14 -1.45 -5.93
C HIS A 9 -7.09 -0.52 -5.32
N ASP A 10 -7.43 0.18 -4.24
CA ASP A 10 -6.51 1.09 -3.55
C ASP A 10 -5.29 0.35 -2.98
N HIS A 11 -5.49 -0.82 -2.38
CA HIS A 11 -4.39 -1.67 -1.92
C HIS A 11 -3.47 -2.09 -3.07
N GLN A 12 -4.05 -2.55 -4.19
CA GLN A 12 -3.27 -2.98 -5.34
C GLN A 12 -2.48 -1.82 -5.99
N LYS A 13 -3.07 -0.62 -6.02
CA LYS A 13 -2.38 0.60 -6.47
C LYS A 13 -1.20 0.93 -5.56
N ASN A 14 -1.43 0.96 -4.24
CA ASN A 14 -0.39 1.28 -3.27
C ASN A 14 0.79 0.30 -3.33
N LYS A 15 0.53 -1.00 -3.50
CA LYS A 15 1.56 -2.02 -3.74
C LYS A 15 2.39 -1.75 -4.99
N SER A 16 1.75 -1.26 -6.06
CA SER A 16 2.45 -0.89 -7.30
C SER A 16 3.36 0.32 -7.09
N ASP A 17 2.89 1.31 -6.31
CA ASP A 17 3.68 2.50 -5.96
C ASP A 17 4.92 2.13 -5.14
N ILE A 18 4.79 1.24 -4.15
CA ILE A 18 5.92 0.69 -3.37
C ILE A 18 6.95 0.05 -4.30
N VAL A 19 6.52 -0.85 -5.19
CA VAL A 19 7.43 -1.54 -6.12
C VAL A 19 8.14 -0.56 -7.04
N ASN A 20 7.43 0.45 -7.54
CA ASN A 20 7.99 1.47 -8.42
C ASN A 20 9.01 2.34 -7.70
N LEU A 21 8.74 2.72 -6.44
CA LEU A 21 9.68 3.49 -5.64
C LEU A 21 10.96 2.69 -5.36
N VAL A 22 10.83 1.42 -4.96
CA VAL A 22 12.00 0.55 -4.74
C VAL A 22 12.84 0.40 -6.02
N LYS A 23 12.20 0.24 -7.18
CA LYS A 23 12.91 0.21 -8.47
C LYS A 23 13.66 1.51 -8.75
N GLN A 24 13.06 2.66 -8.46
CA GLN A 24 13.73 3.96 -8.61
C GLN A 24 14.92 4.10 -7.65
N MET A 25 14.75 3.69 -6.38
CA MET A 25 15.82 3.70 -5.39
C MET A 25 17.02 2.84 -5.82
N ILE A 26 16.76 1.67 -6.42
CA ILE A 26 17.81 0.80 -6.96
C ILE A 26 18.47 1.43 -8.19
N ALA A 27 17.68 1.93 -9.15
CA ALA A 27 18.18 2.49 -10.39
C ALA A 27 19.04 3.76 -10.20
N LEU A 28 18.73 4.54 -9.15
CA LEU A 28 19.40 5.80 -8.84
C LEU A 28 20.45 5.68 -7.71
N ASP A 29 20.68 4.47 -7.18
CA ASP A 29 21.51 4.21 -6.01
C ASP A 29 21.14 5.09 -4.78
N LYS A 30 19.84 5.24 -4.54
CA LYS A 30 19.25 6.08 -3.49
C LYS A 30 18.77 5.29 -2.28
N TRP A 31 19.27 4.07 -2.07
CA TRP A 31 18.86 3.24 -0.92
C TRP A 31 19.15 3.90 0.44
N GLY A 32 20.20 4.72 0.54
CA GLY A 32 20.56 5.48 1.74
C GLY A 32 19.83 6.81 1.91
N ASP A 33 19.15 7.28 0.87
CA ASP A 33 18.56 8.62 0.78
C ASP A 33 17.38 8.77 1.75
N VAL A 34 17.38 9.86 2.52
CA VAL A 34 16.41 10.09 3.60
C VAL A 34 15.01 10.34 3.04
N GLU A 35 14.88 11.04 1.92
CA GLU A 35 13.58 11.37 1.33
C GLU A 35 12.91 10.12 0.78
N TYR A 36 13.65 9.32 0.01
CA TYR A 36 13.15 8.05 -0.52
C TYR A 36 12.81 7.04 0.59
N LYS A 37 13.61 6.98 1.66
CA LYS A 37 13.29 6.13 2.82
C LYS A 37 11.98 6.56 3.49
N LYS A 38 11.78 7.86 3.67
CA LYS A 38 10.56 8.38 4.29
C LYS A 38 9.33 8.09 3.41
N GLU A 39 9.45 8.32 2.11
CA GLU A 39 8.38 8.01 1.16
C GLU A 39 8.04 6.51 1.16
N LEU A 40 9.06 5.64 1.19
CA LEU A 40 8.87 4.20 1.28
C LEU A 40 8.16 3.80 2.59
N GLN A 41 8.56 4.39 3.72
CA GLN A 41 7.90 4.15 5.01
C GLN A 41 6.43 4.59 5.01
N ASP A 42 6.14 5.74 4.41
CA ASP A 42 4.76 6.25 4.33
C ASP A 42 3.89 5.37 3.42
N LEU A 43 4.42 4.89 2.29
CA LEU A 43 3.74 3.93 1.42
C LEU A 43 3.48 2.58 2.11
N VAL A 44 4.46 2.06 2.86
CA VAL A 44 4.29 0.81 3.62
C VAL A 44 3.25 0.97 4.71
N ARG A 45 3.26 2.07 5.47
CA ARG A 45 2.24 2.35 6.50
C ARG A 45 0.85 2.43 5.89
N LYS A 46 0.71 3.11 4.74
CA LYS A 46 -0.55 3.17 4.01
C LYS A 46 -1.02 1.78 3.55
N ASP A 47 -0.10 0.91 3.14
CA ASP A 47 -0.44 -0.46 2.75
C ASP A 47 -1.02 -1.27 3.91
N GLU A 48 -0.42 -1.15 5.09
CA GLU A 48 -0.91 -1.81 6.32
C GLU A 48 -2.33 -1.36 6.67
N ASP A 49 -2.64 -0.07 6.52
CA ASP A 49 -3.97 0.46 6.80
C ASP A 49 -5.01 -0.01 5.77
N LEU A 50 -4.62 -0.12 4.50
CA LEU A 50 -5.49 -0.69 3.44
C LEU A 50 -5.78 -2.18 3.68
N VAL A 51 -4.80 -2.96 4.14
CA VAL A 51 -5.00 -4.37 4.52
C VAL A 51 -5.98 -4.48 5.68
N LYS A 52 -5.84 -3.64 6.72
CA LYS A 52 -6.79 -3.61 7.84
C LYS A 52 -8.20 -3.30 7.38
N GLU A 53 -8.35 -2.32 6.46
CA GLU A 53 -9.66 -1.92 5.95
C GLU A 53 -10.31 -3.02 5.11
N VAL A 54 -9.58 -3.63 4.17
CA VAL A 54 -10.09 -4.78 3.40
C VAL A 54 -10.50 -5.92 4.34
N THR A 55 -9.69 -6.22 5.36
CA THR A 55 -9.98 -7.25 6.35
C THR A 55 -11.24 -6.94 7.14
N ARG A 56 -11.43 -5.68 7.55
CA ARG A 56 -12.63 -5.21 8.25
C ARG A 56 -13.88 -5.41 7.39
N ILE A 57 -13.86 -4.95 6.14
CA ILE A 57 -14.99 -5.09 5.21
C ILE A 57 -15.35 -6.57 4.97
N ILE A 58 -14.34 -7.45 4.87
CA ILE A 58 -14.57 -8.90 4.72
C ILE A 58 -15.25 -9.48 5.96
N ARG A 59 -14.80 -9.11 7.17
CA ARG A 59 -15.42 -9.58 8.43
C ARG A 59 -16.87 -9.11 8.55
N GLU A 60 -17.12 -7.82 8.37
CA GLU A 60 -18.47 -7.23 8.41
C GLU A 60 -19.43 -7.92 7.44
N ARG A 61 -18.95 -8.35 6.26
CA ARG A 61 -19.73 -9.10 5.27
C ARG A 61 -20.01 -10.56 5.62
N ASN A 62 -19.16 -11.21 6.40
CA ASN A 62 -19.33 -12.61 6.79
C ASN A 62 -20.18 -12.75 8.07
N ASP A 63 -20.26 -11.69 8.87
CA ASP A 63 -21.07 -11.62 10.08
C ASP A 63 -22.52 -11.12 9.80
N THR A 64 -22.86 -10.83 8.54
CA THR A 64 -24.21 -10.43 8.06
C THR A 64 -24.86 -11.51 7.21
#